data_AF-A0A7S1Y4E5-F1
#
_entry.id   AF-A0A7S1Y4E5-F1
#
_cell.length_a   1.000
_cell.length_b   1.000
_cell.length_c   1.000
_cell.angle_alpha   90.00
_cell.angle_beta   90.00
_cell.angle_gamma   90.00
#
_symmetry.space_group_name_H-M   'P 1'
#
loop_
_entity.id
_entity.type
_entity.pdbx_description
1 polymer ?
#
loop_
_entity_poly.entity_id
_entity_poly.type
_entity_poly.pdbx_seq_one_letter_code
_entity_poly.pdbx_strand_id
1 'polypeptide(L)'
;KFERGEMLRIPLDSVILLVKEILHDEGTVPVLLQTLEPPEMDNIERSFESLHRNFFIDQPNDEGGITKLGAFVQAIGVDLALGSLIGLGAQFGVGPEAIEMAAVMSFPKSVWIM
;
A
#
# COMPACT_ATOMS: atom_id res chain seq x y z
N LYS A 1 -31.33 -2.55 2.03
CA LYS A 1 -30.16 -2.75 1.15
C LYS A 1 -28.98 -2.11 1.86
N PHE A 2 -27.91 -2.87 2.07
CA PHE A 2 -26.68 -2.36 2.69
C PHE A 2 -25.80 -1.71 1.63
N GLU A 3 -24.93 -0.80 2.05
CA GLU A 3 -23.86 -0.28 1.21
C GLU A 3 -22.86 -1.40 0.91
N ARG A 4 -22.30 -1.41 -0.29
CA ARG A 4 -21.33 -2.43 -0.72
C ARG A 4 -20.03 -2.27 0.09
N GLY A 5 -19.39 -3.38 0.47
CA GLY A 5 -18.14 -3.37 1.21
C GLY A 5 -17.06 -2.53 0.53
N GLU A 6 -16.23 -1.86 1.33
CA GLU A 6 -15.12 -1.03 0.84
C GLU A 6 -14.11 -1.84 0.02
N MET A 7 -13.87 -3.10 0.41
CA MET A 7 -13.01 -4.05 -0.29
C MET A 7 -13.39 -4.28 -1.77
N LEU A 8 -14.64 -3.97 -2.15
CA LEU A 8 -15.11 -4.07 -3.53
C LEU A 8 -15.06 -2.74 -4.29
N ARG A 9 -14.58 -1.66 -3.65
CA ARG A 9 -14.64 -0.29 -4.17
C ARG A 9 -13.30 0.42 -4.25
N ILE A 10 -12.29 -0.02 -3.49
CA ILE A 10 -10.97 0.61 -3.44
C ILE A 10 -9.88 -0.30 -4.02
N PRO A 11 -8.76 0.26 -4.50
CA PRO A 11 -7.54 -0.51 -4.77
C PRO A 11 -7.07 -1.25 -3.52
N LEU A 12 -6.51 -2.46 -3.71
CA LEU A 12 -6.16 -3.35 -2.61
C LEU A 12 -4.68 -3.29 -2.24
N ASP A 13 -3.90 -2.39 -2.83
CA ASP A 13 -2.44 -2.26 -2.66
C ASP A 13 -2.02 -2.35 -1.18
N SER A 14 -2.57 -1.48 -0.33
CA SER A 14 -2.25 -1.45 1.10
C SER A 14 -2.74 -2.70 1.85
N VAL A 15 -3.85 -3.29 1.42
CA VAL A 15 -4.42 -4.50 2.04
C VAL A 15 -3.59 -5.72 1.70
N ILE A 16 -3.19 -5.88 0.44
CA ILE A 16 -2.32 -6.97 -0.02
C ILE A 16 -0.99 -6.89 0.71
N LEU A 17 -0.38 -5.71 0.79
CA LEU A 17 0.89 -5.54 1.51
C LEU A 17 0.73 -5.88 3.00
N LEU A 18 -0.36 -5.44 3.64
CA LEU A 18 -0.70 -5.78 5.03
C LEU A 18 -0.83 -7.28 5.26
N VAL A 19 -1.66 -7.94 4.46
CA VAL A 19 -1.91 -9.38 4.58
C VAL A 19 -0.62 -10.16 4.35
N LYS A 20 0.19 -9.75 3.38
CA LYS A 20 1.46 -10.41 3.06
C LYS A 20 2.49 -10.33 4.18
N GLU A 21 2.53 -9.22 4.90
CA GLU A 21 3.39 -9.08 6.09
C GLU A 21 2.90 -9.96 7.26
N ILE A 22 1.58 -10.14 7.40
CA ILE A 22 1.01 -10.98 8.46
C ILE A 22 1.23 -12.47 8.16
N LEU A 23 1.07 -12.85 6.89
CA LEU A 23 1.04 -14.24 6.45
C LEU A 23 2.41 -14.77 6.01
N HIS A 24 3.35 -13.87 5.70
CA HIS A 24 4.69 -14.18 5.19
C HIS A 24 4.66 -15.15 3.99
N ASP A 25 4.75 -16.45 4.26
CA ASP A 25 4.82 -17.53 3.27
C ASP A 25 3.42 -18.05 2.86
N GLU A 26 2.37 -17.77 3.64
CA GLU A 26 1.01 -18.13 3.26
C GLU A 26 0.49 -17.13 2.22
N GLY A 27 0.05 -17.65 1.07
CA GLY A 27 -0.42 -16.82 -0.05
C GLY A 27 -1.53 -15.84 0.38
N THR A 28 -1.44 -14.61 -0.10
CA THR A 28 -2.43 -13.54 0.15
C THR A 28 -3.73 -13.78 -0.61
N VAL A 29 -3.67 -14.34 -1.82
CA VAL A 29 -4.85 -14.54 -2.69
C VAL A 29 -5.87 -15.51 -2.06
N PRO A 30 -5.47 -16.70 -1.56
CA PRO A 30 -6.40 -17.61 -0.89
C PRO A 30 -7.16 -16.97 0.26
N VAL A 31 -6.50 -16.10 1.04
CA VAL A 31 -7.12 -15.44 2.20
C VAL A 31 -8.13 -14.38 1.77
N LEU A 32 -7.81 -13.57 0.76
CA LEU A 32 -8.74 -12.57 0.23
C LEU A 32 -10.02 -13.20 -0.33
N LEU A 33 -9.91 -14.37 -0.95
CA LEU A 33 -11.06 -15.11 -1.50
C LEU A 33 -11.94 -15.77 -0.43
N GLN A 34 -11.43 -15.94 0.80
CA GLN A 34 -12.19 -16.51 1.92
C GLN A 34 -12.91 -15.45 2.77
N THR A 35 -12.83 -14.18 2.39
CA THR A 35 -13.52 -13.09 3.09
C THR A 35 -15.04 -13.11 2.86
N LEU A 36 -15.78 -12.35 3.67
CA LEU A 36 -17.25 -12.28 3.59
C LEU A 36 -17.77 -11.81 2.22
N GLU A 37 -17.07 -10.86 1.61
CA GLU A 37 -17.39 -10.29 0.29
C GLU A 37 -16.11 -10.27 -0.57
N PRO A 38 -15.73 -11.38 -1.20
CA PRO A 38 -14.44 -11.51 -1.87
C PRO A 38 -14.29 -10.50 -3.03
N PRO A 39 -13.11 -9.86 -3.18
CA PRO A 39 -12.86 -8.96 -4.29
C PRO A 39 -12.71 -9.70 -5.62
N GLU A 40 -12.94 -8.98 -6.71
CA GLU A 40 -12.72 -9.47 -8.08
C GLU A 40 -11.23 -9.75 -8.31
N MET A 41 -10.91 -10.85 -9.00
CA MET A 41 -9.52 -11.24 -9.26
C MET A 41 -8.75 -10.15 -10.02
N ASP A 42 -9.39 -9.51 -11.01
CA ASP A 42 -8.81 -8.39 -11.75
C ASP A 42 -8.36 -7.24 -10.83
N ASN A 43 -9.05 -6.99 -9.71
CA ASN A 43 -8.65 -5.94 -8.76
C ASN A 43 -7.42 -6.37 -7.96
N ILE A 44 -7.33 -7.65 -7.59
CA ILE A 44 -6.18 -8.23 -6.90
C ILE A 44 -4.94 -8.18 -7.81
N GLU A 45 -5.05 -8.64 -9.05
CA GLU A 45 -3.96 -8.65 -10.03
C GLU A 45 -3.43 -7.24 -10.30
N ARG A 46 -4.33 -6.26 -10.54
CA ARG A 46 -3.95 -4.85 -10.72
C ARG A 46 -3.22 -4.27 -9.51
N SER A 47 -3.61 -4.69 -8.30
CA SER A 47 -2.98 -4.23 -7.07
C SER A 47 -1.57 -4.83 -6.92
N PHE A 48 -1.36 -6.10 -7.28
CA PHE A 48 -0.01 -6.70 -7.36
C PHE A 48 0.87 -5.99 -8.40
N GLU A 49 0.34 -5.71 -9.59
CA GLU A 49 1.06 -4.94 -10.61
C GLU A 49 1.44 -3.54 -10.11
N SER A 50 0.52 -2.88 -9.41
CA SER A 50 0.76 -1.56 -8.82
C SER A 50 1.86 -1.60 -7.76
N LEU A 51 1.81 -2.56 -6.84
CA LEU A 51 2.81 -2.74 -5.79
C LEU A 51 4.20 -3.03 -6.38
N HIS A 52 4.29 -3.90 -7.38
CA HIS A 52 5.54 -4.23 -8.04
C HIS A 52 6.11 -3.04 -8.82
N ARG A 53 5.26 -2.31 -9.56
CA ARG A 53 5.67 -1.10 -10.29
C ARG A 53 6.24 -0.01 -9.39
N ASN A 54 5.76 0.07 -8.14
CA ASN A 54 6.25 1.01 -7.13
C ASN A 54 7.35 0.42 -6.22
N PHE A 55 7.92 -0.73 -6.57
CA PHE A 55 9.02 -1.39 -5.85
C PHE A 55 8.70 -1.78 -4.41
N PHE A 56 7.43 -2.02 -4.07
CA PHE A 56 7.04 -2.51 -2.74
C PHE A 56 7.15 -4.03 -2.61
N ILE A 57 6.99 -4.74 -3.73
CA ILE A 57 7.20 -6.20 -3.85
C ILE A 57 8.13 -6.48 -5.03
N ASP A 58 8.78 -7.64 -5.04
CA ASP A 58 9.78 -8.01 -6.06
C ASP A 58 9.21 -8.70 -7.31
N GLN A 59 7.98 -9.21 -7.25
CA GLN A 59 7.26 -9.81 -8.38
C GLN A 59 5.80 -9.36 -8.41
N PRO A 60 5.16 -9.25 -9.60
CA PRO A 60 3.79 -8.78 -9.75
C PRO A 60 2.76 -9.90 -9.48
N ASN A 61 2.97 -10.72 -8.45
CA ASN A 61 2.10 -11.84 -8.10
C ASN A 61 2.23 -12.18 -6.60
N ASP A 62 1.48 -13.18 -6.15
CA ASP A 62 1.48 -13.63 -4.75
C ASP A 62 2.77 -14.35 -4.32
N GLU A 63 3.66 -14.70 -5.24
CA GLU A 63 4.96 -15.31 -4.93
C GLU A 63 6.02 -14.24 -4.61
N GLY A 64 5.75 -12.97 -4.93
CA GLY A 64 6.72 -11.89 -4.74
C GLY A 64 6.97 -11.53 -3.28
N GLY A 65 8.21 -11.43 -2.85
CA GLY A 65 8.58 -10.97 -1.51
C GLY A 65 8.41 -9.46 -1.30
N ILE A 66 8.20 -9.05 -0.06
CA ILE A 66 8.17 -7.63 0.34
C ILE A 66 9.59 -7.05 0.26
N THR A 67 9.75 -5.91 -0.43
CA THR A 67 11.06 -5.24 -0.52
C THR A 67 11.37 -4.45 0.76
N LYS A 68 12.60 -3.96 0.89
CA LYS A 68 12.97 -3.05 1.99
C LYS A 68 12.12 -1.78 2.02
N LEU A 69 11.72 -1.26 0.84
CA LEU A 69 10.85 -0.11 0.75
C LEU A 69 9.42 -0.46 1.18
N GLY A 70 8.89 -1.61 0.73
CA GLY A 70 7.59 -2.13 1.15
C GLY A 70 7.50 -2.27 2.67
N ALA A 71 8.47 -2.97 3.27
CA ALA A 71 8.54 -3.17 4.73
C ALA A 71 8.67 -1.84 5.49
N PHE A 72 9.46 -0.89 4.96
CA PHE A 72 9.60 0.44 5.55
C PHE A 72 8.28 1.23 5.56
N VAL A 73 7.61 1.32 4.40
CA VAL A 73 6.35 2.07 4.26
C VAL A 73 5.27 1.47 5.15
N GLN A 74 5.20 0.14 5.19
CA GLN A 74 4.29 -0.59 6.03
C GLN A 74 4.53 -0.35 7.53
N ALA A 75 5.79 -0.31 7.96
CA ALA A 75 6.15 -0.04 9.35
C ALA A 75 5.77 1.39 9.79
N ILE A 76 5.75 2.36 8.88
CA ILE A 76 5.33 3.74 9.18
C ILE A 76 3.81 3.87 9.28
N GLY A 77 3.04 3.06 8.54
CA GLY A 77 1.58 3.06 8.60
C GLY A 77 0.94 4.29 7.95
N VAL A 78 1.57 4.85 6.92
CA VAL A 78 1.03 5.94 6.09
C VAL A 78 0.62 5.41 4.72
N ASP A 79 -0.04 6.26 3.92
CA ASP A 79 -0.32 5.97 2.52
C ASP A 79 0.96 5.56 1.76
N LEU A 80 0.84 4.61 0.84
CA LEU A 80 1.98 4.03 0.14
C LEU A 80 2.83 5.07 -0.60
N ALA A 81 2.19 6.06 -1.24
CA ALA A 81 2.89 7.10 -1.97
C ALA A 81 3.59 8.10 -1.04
N LEU A 82 2.98 8.40 0.12
CA LEU A 82 3.61 9.26 1.13
C LEU A 82 4.78 8.55 1.82
N GLY A 83 4.62 7.26 2.12
CA GLY A 83 5.69 6.45 2.69
C GLY A 83 6.87 6.31 1.74
N SER A 84 6.63 6.14 0.43
CA SER A 84 7.71 6.08 -0.56
C SER A 84 8.45 7.41 -0.69
N LEU A 85 7.73 8.54 -0.65
CA LEU A 85 8.33 9.88 -0.58
C LEU A 85 9.27 10.01 0.63
N ILE A 86 8.80 9.62 1.82
CA ILE A 86 9.61 9.67 3.05
C ILE A 86 10.84 8.75 2.94
N GLY A 87 10.65 7.51 2.45
CA GLY A 87 11.72 6.53 2.32
C GLY A 87 12.82 6.98 1.35
N LEU A 88 12.42 7.50 0.19
CA LEU A 88 13.36 8.06 -0.80
C LEU A 88 14.03 9.34 -0.29
N GLY A 89 13.28 10.21 0.40
CA GLY A 89 13.84 11.40 1.02
C GLY A 89 14.92 11.08 2.04
N ALA A 90 14.69 10.08 2.90
CA ALA A 90 15.69 9.58 3.82
C ALA A 90 16.92 9.02 3.09
N GLN A 91 16.72 8.26 2.00
CA GLN A 91 17.81 7.71 1.20
C GLN A 91 18.67 8.79 0.52
N PHE A 92 18.06 9.90 0.10
CA PHE A 92 18.77 11.02 -0.53
C PHE A 92 19.30 12.07 0.45
N GLY A 93 19.11 11.88 1.76
CA GLY A 93 19.60 12.80 2.79
C GLY A 93 18.73 14.06 2.99
N VAL A 94 17.49 14.04 2.51
CA VAL A 94 16.47 15.11 2.64
C VAL A 94 15.23 14.61 3.40
N GLY A 95 15.47 13.77 4.41
CA GLY A 95 14.42 13.14 5.21
C GLY A 95 13.47 14.13 5.88
N PRO A 96 13.96 15.17 6.59
CA PRO A 96 13.11 16.16 7.24
C PRO A 96 12.14 16.84 6.26
N GLU A 97 12.63 17.30 5.11
CA GLU A 97 11.83 17.99 4.09
C GLU A 97 10.80 17.04 3.47
N ALA A 98 11.17 15.78 3.23
CA ALA A 98 10.24 14.78 2.72
C ALA A 98 9.11 14.46 3.71
N ILE A 99 9.41 14.42 5.01
CA ILE A 99 8.40 14.25 6.07
C ILE A 99 7.46 15.45 6.13
N GLU A 100 7.99 16.67 6.06
CA GLU A 100 7.18 17.89 6.05
C GLU A 100 6.23 17.93 4.84
N MET A 101 6.73 17.63 3.64
CA MET A 101 5.90 17.53 2.44
C MET A 101 4.83 16.45 2.56
N ALA A 102 5.21 15.25 3.01
CA ALA A 102 4.27 14.15 3.21
C ALA A 102 3.19 14.49 4.24
N ALA A 103 3.56 15.16 5.33
CA ALA A 103 2.62 15.63 6.34
C ALA A 103 1.61 16.61 5.75
N VAL A 104 2.06 17.63 4.99
CA VAL A 104 1.15 18.60 4.36
C VAL A 104 0.23 17.94 3.34
N MET A 105 0.74 16.98 2.54
CA MET A 105 -0.04 16.25 1.55
C MET A 105 -1.04 15.25 2.16
N SER A 106 -0.79 14.80 3.40
CA SER A 106 -1.71 13.91 4.12
C SER A 106 -3.02 14.60 4.53
N PHE A 107 -3.03 15.93 4.61
CA PHE A 107 -4.22 16.68 4.97
C PHE A 107 -5.10 16.96 3.74
N PRO A 108 -6.42 16.75 3.84
CA PRO A 108 -7.35 16.97 2.72
C PRO A 108 -7.52 18.45 2.33
N LYS A 109 -7.02 19.38 3.16
CA LYS A 109 -7.08 20.82 2.92
C LYS A 109 -5.68 21.40 2.86
N SER A 110 -5.39 22.15 1.81
CA SER A 110 -4.17 22.94 1.73
C SER A 110 -4.17 24.01 2.81
N VAL A 111 -3.02 24.21 3.45
CA VAL A 111 -2.80 25.27 4.46
C VAL A 111 -3.02 26.70 3.94
N TRP A 112 -3.17 26.85 2.63
CA TRP A 112 -3.30 28.13 1.94
C TRP A 112 -4.74 28.64 1.80
N ILE A 113 -5.74 27.90 2.29
CA ILE A 113 -7.12 28.38 2.38
C ILE A 113 -7.35 28.81 3.83
N MET A 114 -7.18 30.10 4.08
CA MET A 114 -7.70 30.80 5.27
C MET A 114 -9.14 31.25 4.98
#